data_AF-A0A1B0G7G7-F1
#
_entry.id   AF-A0A1B0G7G7-F1
#
_cell.length_a   1.000
_cell.length_b   1.000
_cell.length_c   1.000
_cell.angle_alpha   90.00
_cell.angle_beta   90.00
_cell.angle_gamma   90.00
#
_symmetry.space_group_name_H-M   'P 1'
#
loop_
_entity.id
_entity.type
_entity.pdbx_description
1 polymer ?
#
loop_
_entity_poly.entity_id
_entity_poly.type
_entity_poly.pdbx_seq_one_letter_code
_entity_poly.pdbx_strand_id
1 'polypeptide(L)'
;MDSISFSMKDNNISGNFFHEVSNLTPLSPEIISRHATINIGTIGHVAHGKSTVVKAISGVQTIRFKNGLERDVTIKLERISPQRMKALLASPRLLRDFEENQELKQLQRQHLNRQQYNYNSFHRLACPFMRTPLDATHARLNALTPSSGYESLNDNSSTHNRESMKISARKYLFKKQRKPVKRQKKTTSQSLPLKKARTAIRKSEREYVVEKIESVESVNGQPVFYVKWLNYSSDQNTWEDLDNISECCLLDDFMDRYTSLYRHSIVRIMDEAQHNFIKENLTLDPKELDVRKLDKYDEYMIKLQVDLILLSQFEASRCHNYRDSQKIRKRISRALLLKPWYTQRQQQLISLLHWQNHVNLVEGNAPIRVENNVDLDVLDPNFTYIGENLAGEGVTIGKEPRIGCNCLDGCEPLANKCCASMADGYFAYDKKERLRIKPREAIYECNKSCQCPIDCRNRVIQRGRRNALCIFKTSNGCGWGVRTDKAMCKGEYVCEYVGEIITVEEANERGKRYDAIGETYLFDLDYDTSSDIKYTIDGAQYGNIGRFVNHSCDPNLRVYAFWIDNLDIKMPRLAFFTLRSIKAGEELSIDYIQNSPDLDDYENLSDAKKITCRCGADNCRKILF
;
A
#
# COMPACT_ATOMS: atom_id res chain seq x y z
N MET A 1 58.54 -33.17 20.42
CA MET A 1 59.45 -32.00 20.42
C MET A 1 59.83 -31.73 18.97
N ASP A 2 60.28 -30.50 18.69
CA ASP A 2 60.90 -30.01 17.46
C ASP A 2 60.12 -28.89 16.74
N SER A 3 60.86 -28.17 15.91
CA SER A 3 60.71 -26.74 15.63
C SER A 3 60.50 -26.45 14.13
N ILE A 4 60.42 -25.15 13.80
CA ILE A 4 60.84 -24.48 12.53
C ILE A 4 59.75 -23.61 11.86
N SER A 5 60.21 -22.39 11.55
CA SER A 5 59.69 -21.21 10.86
C SER A 5 58.62 -21.33 9.75
N PHE A 6 57.97 -20.20 9.45
CA PHE A 6 57.86 -19.74 8.06
C PHE A 6 58.11 -18.23 7.89
N SER A 7 58.61 -17.83 6.72
CA SER A 7 59.06 -16.47 6.38
C SER A 7 57.95 -15.65 5.72
N MET A 8 57.91 -14.34 6.02
CA MET A 8 57.39 -13.34 5.09
C MET A 8 58.51 -12.92 4.12
N LYS A 9 58.14 -12.64 2.87
CA LYS A 9 58.99 -11.93 1.89
C LYS A 9 58.26 -10.65 1.51
N ASP A 10 58.97 -9.53 1.63
CA ASP A 10 58.51 -8.24 1.12
C ASP A 10 58.40 -8.25 -0.41
N ASN A 11 57.44 -7.50 -0.93
CA ASN A 11 57.49 -6.98 -2.30
C ASN A 11 57.03 -5.52 -2.28
N ASN A 12 57.94 -4.62 -2.64
CA ASN A 12 57.72 -3.17 -2.66
C ASN A 12 56.62 -2.77 -3.64
N ILE A 13 55.67 -1.95 -3.16
CA ILE A 13 54.96 -0.95 -3.98
C ILE A 13 54.96 0.36 -3.19
N SER A 14 55.66 1.38 -3.71
CA SER A 14 55.93 2.63 -2.99
C SER A 14 55.06 3.80 -3.45
N GLY A 15 54.16 4.24 -2.57
CA GLY A 15 53.57 5.59 -2.49
C GLY A 15 52.33 5.87 -3.35
N ASN A 16 51.34 6.65 -2.90
CA ASN A 16 51.00 7.27 -1.61
C ASN A 16 49.45 7.39 -1.58
N PHE A 17 48.70 7.29 -0.47
CA PHE A 17 48.95 7.73 0.90
C PHE A 17 48.77 6.58 1.92
N PHE A 18 49.85 6.19 2.59
CA PHE A 18 49.77 5.60 3.93
C PHE A 18 50.26 6.66 4.92
N HIS A 19 49.42 7.07 5.87
CA HIS A 19 49.94 7.75 7.05
C HIS A 19 50.76 6.73 7.84
N GLU A 20 52.03 7.04 8.08
CA GLU A 20 52.94 6.22 8.88
C GLU A 20 52.31 5.89 10.23
N VAL A 21 52.12 4.59 10.49
CA VAL A 21 51.53 4.08 11.74
C VAL A 21 52.35 4.50 12.97
N SER A 22 53.66 4.70 12.80
CA SER A 22 54.59 5.26 13.78
C SER A 22 54.26 6.69 14.23
N ASN A 23 53.52 7.47 13.43
CA ASN A 23 53.12 8.84 13.75
C ASN A 23 51.68 8.92 14.32
N LEU A 24 50.99 7.79 14.48
CA LEU A 24 49.67 7.76 15.10
C LEU A 24 49.80 7.75 16.63
N THR A 25 49.23 8.77 17.27
CA THR A 25 49.12 8.86 18.73
C THR A 25 47.70 8.48 19.17
N PRO A 26 47.46 8.18 20.46
CA PRO A 26 46.10 8.01 20.98
C PRO A 26 45.18 9.24 20.78
N LEU A 27 45.77 10.40 20.45
CA LEU A 27 45.07 11.66 20.16
C LEU A 27 44.90 11.95 18.66
N SER A 28 45.42 11.09 17.77
CA SER A 28 45.23 11.25 16.32
C SER A 28 43.76 11.05 15.94
N PRO A 29 43.15 11.90 15.08
CA PRO A 29 41.74 11.81 14.71
C PRO A 29 41.28 10.44 14.21
N GLU A 30 42.17 9.73 13.52
CA GLU A 30 41.97 8.40 12.93
C GLU A 30 41.84 7.31 14.01
N ILE A 31 42.52 7.48 15.15
CA ILE A 31 42.41 6.60 16.32
C ILE A 31 41.24 7.03 17.20
N ILE A 32 41.06 8.33 17.49
CA ILE A 32 39.94 8.84 18.29
C ILE A 32 38.59 8.43 17.66
N SER A 33 38.44 8.55 16.34
CA SER A 33 37.20 8.19 15.63
C SER A 33 36.87 6.69 15.59
N ARG A 34 37.80 5.84 16.05
CA ARG A 34 37.67 4.37 16.07
C ARG A 34 37.85 3.76 17.47
N HIS A 35 38.05 4.57 18.52
CA HIS A 35 38.13 4.07 19.89
C HIS A 35 36.79 3.43 20.32
N ALA A 36 36.85 2.18 20.79
CA ALA A 36 35.71 1.53 21.41
C ALA A 36 35.38 2.22 22.74
N THR A 37 34.21 2.86 22.82
CA THR A 37 33.76 3.49 24.07
C THR A 37 32.97 2.50 24.90
N ILE A 38 33.31 2.43 26.19
CA ILE A 38 32.55 1.69 27.20
C ILE A 38 31.54 2.66 27.79
N ASN A 39 30.30 2.54 27.36
CA ASN A 39 29.20 3.35 27.87
C ASN A 39 28.62 2.67 29.12
N ILE A 40 28.66 3.38 30.25
CA ILE A 40 28.08 2.94 31.53
C ILE A 40 26.93 3.88 31.84
N GLY A 41 25.71 3.35 31.91
CA GLY A 41 24.50 4.12 32.20
C GLY A 41 23.54 3.34 33.08
N THR A 42 22.64 4.04 33.77
CA THR A 42 21.58 3.43 34.57
C THR A 42 20.27 3.39 33.78
N ILE A 43 19.64 2.21 33.72
CA ILE A 43 18.29 2.05 33.17
C ILE A 43 17.32 1.92 34.34
N GLY A 44 16.47 2.93 34.51
CA GLY A 44 15.39 2.94 35.50
C GLY A 44 14.13 2.24 34.98
N HIS A 45 13.61 1.27 35.72
CA HIS A 45 12.31 0.65 35.42
C HIS A 45 11.20 1.46 36.08
N VAL A 46 10.55 2.36 35.32
CA VAL A 46 9.58 3.37 35.81
C VAL A 46 8.44 2.76 36.64
N ALA A 47 8.01 1.53 36.33
CA ALA A 47 6.93 0.84 37.06
C ALA A 47 7.30 0.37 38.48
N HIS A 48 8.59 0.20 38.81
CA HIS A 48 9.02 -0.48 40.05
C HIS A 48 10.21 0.19 40.78
N GLY A 49 10.64 1.39 40.37
CA GLY A 49 11.62 2.20 41.10
C GLY A 49 13.04 1.62 41.20
N LYS A 50 13.37 0.55 40.46
CA LYS A 50 14.70 -0.07 40.45
C LYS A 50 15.50 0.39 39.23
N SER A 51 16.73 0.84 39.46
CA SER A 51 17.69 1.25 38.44
C SER A 51 18.81 0.24 38.33
N THR A 52 19.06 -0.26 37.12
CA THR A 52 20.12 -1.24 36.84
C THR A 52 21.26 -0.55 36.10
N VAL A 53 22.50 -0.67 36.58
CA VAL A 53 23.69 -0.20 35.85
C VAL A 53 23.96 -1.16 34.69
N VAL A 54 24.02 -0.63 33.48
CA VAL A 54 24.32 -1.37 32.25
C VAL A 54 25.64 -0.87 31.68
N LYS A 55 26.51 -1.80 31.30
CA LYS A 55 27.81 -1.55 30.67
C LYS A 55 27.77 -2.11 29.25
N ALA A 56 27.83 -1.24 28.25
CA ALA A 56 27.81 -1.61 26.83
C ALA A 56 29.11 -1.18 26.15
N ILE A 57 29.60 -2.01 25.23
CA ILE A 57 30.73 -1.68 24.35
C ILE A 57 30.15 -1.39 22.97
N SER A 58 30.41 -0.19 22.46
CA SER A 58 29.88 0.26 21.16
C SER A 58 30.95 1.00 20.37
N GLY A 59 31.11 0.67 19.09
CA GLY A 59 31.88 1.49 18.15
C GLY A 59 31.07 2.72 17.75
N VAL A 60 31.63 3.92 17.93
CA VAL A 60 30.94 5.20 17.65
C VAL A 60 31.73 6.00 16.62
N GLN A 61 31.22 6.05 15.38
CA GLN A 61 31.78 6.90 14.34
C GLN A 61 31.35 8.36 14.57
N THR A 62 32.25 9.16 15.15
CA THR A 62 31.90 10.51 15.64
C THR A 62 32.07 11.57 14.56
N ILE A 63 30.97 12.09 14.01
CA ILE A 63 30.99 13.27 13.12
C ILE A 63 30.91 14.55 13.98
N ARG A 64 31.84 15.49 13.79
CA ARG A 64 31.97 16.70 14.60
C ARG A 64 31.26 17.88 13.93
N PHE A 65 30.05 18.21 14.38
CA PHE A 65 29.40 19.49 14.06
C PHE A 65 29.91 20.57 15.02
N LYS A 66 30.16 21.79 14.52
CA LYS A 66 30.90 22.83 15.27
C LYS A 66 30.18 23.38 16.51
N ASN A 67 28.84 23.43 16.51
CA ASN A 67 28.06 24.15 17.52
C ASN A 67 26.94 23.27 18.13
N GLY A 68 27.28 22.37 19.05
CA GLY A 68 26.30 21.61 19.84
C GLY A 68 26.89 21.22 21.19
N LEU A 69 26.34 21.77 22.28
CA LEU A 69 26.89 21.63 23.64
C LEU A 69 26.39 20.38 24.40
N GLU A 70 25.25 19.81 24.01
CA GLU A 70 24.78 18.50 24.49
C GLU A 70 24.30 17.64 23.32
N ARG A 71 24.24 16.31 23.53
CA ARG A 71 23.94 15.31 22.50
C ARG A 71 22.93 14.29 23.00
N ASP A 72 21.66 14.46 22.61
CA ASP A 72 20.66 13.40 22.75
C ASP A 72 20.84 12.34 21.65
N VAL A 73 21.07 11.10 22.05
CA VAL A 73 21.16 9.94 21.15
C VAL A 73 20.12 8.90 21.57
N THR A 74 18.94 8.94 20.96
CA THR A 74 17.87 7.98 21.21
C THR A 74 18.09 6.67 20.44
N ILE A 75 18.68 5.67 21.10
CA ILE A 75 18.86 4.33 20.52
C ILE A 75 17.58 3.50 20.72
N LYS A 76 16.83 3.26 19.64
CA LYS A 76 15.72 2.28 19.63
C LYS A 76 16.27 0.86 19.43
N LEU A 77 16.32 0.07 20.51
CA LEU A 77 16.61 -1.37 20.44
C LEU A 77 15.31 -2.17 20.33
N GLU A 78 15.09 -2.87 19.22
CA GLU A 78 14.01 -3.86 19.09
C GLU A 78 14.31 -5.07 20.01
N ARG A 79 13.45 -5.32 21.00
CA ARG A 79 13.68 -6.35 22.03
C ARG A 79 13.31 -7.75 21.52
N ILE A 80 14.31 -8.55 21.15
CA ILE A 80 14.11 -9.97 20.78
C ILE A 80 13.74 -10.78 22.04
N SER A 81 12.73 -11.65 21.96
CA SER A 81 12.33 -12.49 23.10
C SER A 81 13.37 -13.60 23.37
N PRO A 82 13.59 -14.01 24.64
CA PRO A 82 14.57 -15.06 24.97
C PRO A 82 14.32 -16.39 24.26
N GLN A 83 13.04 -16.73 24.04
CA GLN A 83 12.62 -17.92 23.28
C GLN A 83 13.05 -17.83 21.81
N ARG A 84 12.84 -16.67 21.18
CA ARG A 84 13.23 -16.43 19.78
C ARG A 84 14.74 -16.41 19.61
N MET A 85 15.47 -15.80 20.55
CA MET A 85 16.93 -15.83 20.58
C MET A 85 17.48 -17.26 20.69
N LYS A 86 16.90 -18.10 21.56
CA LYS A 86 17.27 -19.51 21.67
C LYS A 86 16.99 -20.30 20.38
N ALA A 87 15.88 -20.01 19.69
CA ALA A 87 15.55 -20.64 18.40
C ALA A 87 16.51 -20.23 17.27
N LEU A 88 16.93 -18.96 17.21
CA LEU A 88 17.92 -18.48 16.23
C LEU A 88 19.29 -19.12 16.47
N LEU A 89 19.77 -19.14 17.72
CA LEU A 89 21.06 -19.76 18.08
C LEU A 89 21.07 -21.29 17.88
N ALA A 90 19.92 -21.95 17.90
CA ALA A 90 19.81 -23.39 17.67
C ALA A 90 19.83 -23.80 16.18
N SER A 91 19.72 -22.86 15.24
CA SER A 91 19.66 -23.17 13.80
C SER A 91 20.42 -22.13 12.96
N PRO A 92 21.59 -22.50 12.40
CA PRO A 92 22.35 -21.64 11.48
C PRO A 92 21.60 -21.27 10.19
N ARG A 93 20.46 -21.91 9.90
CA ARG A 93 19.56 -21.50 8.83
C ARG A 93 18.64 -20.37 9.30
N LEU A 94 17.95 -20.55 10.43
CA LEU A 94 17.07 -19.50 10.97
C LEU A 94 17.85 -18.23 11.36
N LEU A 95 19.11 -18.36 11.77
CA LEU A 95 19.99 -17.23 12.03
C LEU A 95 20.25 -16.42 10.75
N ARG A 96 20.66 -17.07 9.64
CA ARG A 96 20.86 -16.42 8.35
C ARG A 96 19.57 -15.84 7.78
N ASP A 97 18.48 -16.60 7.79
CA ASP A 97 17.15 -16.12 7.38
C ASP A 97 16.75 -14.86 8.20
N PHE A 98 17.16 -14.75 9.46
CA PHE A 98 16.91 -13.57 10.30
C PHE A 98 17.87 -12.41 9.99
N GLU A 99 19.15 -12.68 9.78
CA GLU A 99 20.18 -11.69 9.40
C GLU A 99 19.83 -11.05 8.05
N GLU A 100 19.55 -11.85 7.02
CA GLU A 100 19.09 -11.39 5.69
C GLU A 100 17.82 -10.53 5.80
N ASN A 101 16.86 -10.92 6.65
CA ASN A 101 15.65 -10.10 6.91
C ASN A 101 15.93 -8.79 7.67
N GLN A 102 16.98 -8.73 8.50
CA GLN A 102 17.40 -7.49 9.15
C GLN A 102 18.15 -6.58 8.18
N GLU A 103 19.01 -7.14 7.32
CA GLU A 103 19.67 -6.42 6.23
C GLU A 103 18.66 -5.86 5.24
N LEU A 104 17.68 -6.64 4.79
CA LEU A 104 16.57 -6.16 3.95
C LEU A 104 15.79 -5.00 4.60
N LYS A 105 15.49 -5.10 5.91
CA LYS A 105 14.86 -3.99 6.66
C LYS A 105 15.79 -2.80 6.85
N GLN A 106 17.11 -3.00 6.90
CA GLN A 106 18.09 -1.93 7.01
C GLN A 106 18.24 -1.21 5.66
N LEU A 107 18.28 -1.95 4.55
CA LEU A 107 18.28 -1.43 3.18
C LEU A 107 16.98 -0.68 2.89
N GLN A 108 15.81 -1.22 3.27
CA GLN A 108 14.52 -0.50 3.18
C GLN A 108 14.52 0.79 4.01
N ARG A 109 15.04 0.76 5.25
CA ARG A 109 15.16 1.97 6.09
C ARG A 109 16.18 2.97 5.54
N GLN A 110 17.27 2.51 4.92
CA GLN A 110 18.22 3.37 4.22
C GLN A 110 17.59 3.99 2.97
N HIS A 111 16.81 3.24 2.20
CA HIS A 111 16.09 3.73 1.02
C HIS A 111 15.04 4.78 1.41
N LEU A 112 14.23 4.52 2.44
CA LEU A 112 13.30 5.51 3.02
C LEU A 112 14.02 6.77 3.54
N ASN A 113 15.15 6.61 4.23
CA ASN A 113 15.96 7.75 4.69
C ASN A 113 16.62 8.52 3.53
N ARG A 114 17.03 7.84 2.45
CA ARG A 114 17.55 8.46 1.22
C ARG A 114 16.45 9.23 0.49
N GLN A 115 15.25 8.66 0.34
CA GLN A 115 14.08 9.38 -0.17
C GLN A 115 13.83 10.65 0.65
N GLN A 116 13.88 10.55 1.98
CA GLN A 116 13.70 11.70 2.88
C GLN A 116 14.85 12.73 2.82
N TYR A 117 16.08 12.31 2.49
CA TYR A 117 17.23 13.22 2.32
C TYR A 117 17.21 13.91 0.94
N ASN A 118 16.96 13.17 -0.14
CA ASN A 118 16.84 13.70 -1.50
C ASN A 118 15.62 14.65 -1.61
N TYR A 119 14.53 14.32 -0.90
CA TYR A 119 13.39 15.23 -0.68
C TYR A 119 13.79 16.52 0.06
N ASN A 120 14.82 16.54 0.89
CA ASN A 120 15.24 17.75 1.62
C ASN A 120 16.33 18.57 0.92
N SER A 121 17.28 17.94 0.21
CA SER A 121 18.38 18.63 -0.47
C SER A 121 17.90 19.36 -1.73
N PHE A 122 17.35 18.61 -2.70
CA PHE A 122 16.92 19.16 -3.98
C PHE A 122 15.67 20.05 -3.87
N HIS A 123 14.78 19.79 -2.91
CA HIS A 123 13.57 20.60 -2.73
C HIS A 123 13.85 21.98 -2.11
N ARG A 124 14.94 22.14 -1.35
CA ARG A 124 15.45 23.46 -0.89
C ARG A 124 16.14 24.27 -2.00
N LEU A 125 16.65 23.59 -3.02
CA LEU A 125 17.16 24.21 -4.25
C LEU A 125 16.00 24.65 -5.15
N ALA A 126 14.98 23.80 -5.29
CA ALA A 126 13.85 23.99 -6.18
C ALA A 126 12.74 24.95 -5.68
N CYS A 127 12.82 25.46 -4.44
CA CYS A 127 11.84 26.40 -3.88
C CYS A 127 12.48 27.45 -2.96
N PRO A 128 12.94 28.60 -3.49
CA PRO A 128 13.20 29.80 -2.68
C PRO A 128 11.90 30.53 -2.27
N PHE A 129 10.84 30.40 -3.08
CA PHE A 129 9.56 31.09 -2.92
C PHE A 129 8.39 30.09 -2.85
N MET A 130 8.20 29.52 -1.67
CA MET A 130 6.89 29.10 -1.17
C MET A 130 6.75 29.66 0.24
N ARG A 131 6.59 30.99 0.35
CA ARG A 131 5.91 31.55 1.52
C ARG A 131 4.46 31.11 1.41
N THR A 132 4.09 30.09 2.17
CA THR A 132 2.68 29.80 2.44
C THR A 132 2.07 31.05 3.09
N PRO A 133 0.98 31.61 2.54
CA PRO A 133 0.02 32.34 3.35
C PRO A 133 -0.70 31.28 4.20
N LEU A 134 -0.06 30.88 5.30
CA LEU A 134 -0.82 30.52 6.49
C LEU A 134 -1.52 31.82 6.91
N ASP A 135 -2.83 31.73 7.11
CA ASP A 135 -3.75 32.84 7.38
C ASP A 135 -3.88 33.91 6.26
N ALA A 136 -4.75 33.62 5.27
CA ALA A 136 -5.85 34.52 4.87
C ALA A 136 -6.57 34.05 3.59
N THR A 137 -7.28 32.91 3.63
CA THR A 137 -8.56 32.69 2.91
C THR A 137 -9.14 31.32 3.24
N HIS A 138 -9.83 31.25 4.39
CA HIS A 138 -10.87 30.23 4.59
C HIS A 138 -12.08 30.55 3.70
N ALA A 139 -11.90 30.47 2.38
CA ALA A 139 -13.01 30.38 1.44
C ALA A 139 -13.52 28.93 1.49
N ARG A 140 -14.74 28.75 2.02
CA ARG A 140 -15.38 27.45 2.19
C ARG A 140 -15.52 26.73 0.84
N LEU A 141 -14.59 25.84 0.53
CA LEU A 141 -14.80 24.73 -0.39
C LEU A 141 -15.04 23.50 0.48
N ASN A 142 -16.30 23.10 0.59
CA ASN A 142 -16.69 21.90 1.31
C ASN A 142 -16.08 20.69 0.60
N ALA A 143 -15.01 20.14 1.17
CA ALA A 143 -14.53 18.81 0.83
C ALA A 143 -15.48 17.75 1.44
N LEU A 144 -16.71 17.73 0.93
CA LEU A 144 -17.64 16.60 1.08
C LEU A 144 -17.45 15.72 -0.16
N THR A 145 -16.42 14.89 -0.15
CA THR A 145 -16.31 13.76 -1.06
C THR A 145 -17.12 12.61 -0.46
N PRO A 146 -18.27 12.22 -1.04
CA PRO A 146 -19.01 11.06 -0.55
C PRO A 146 -18.10 9.84 -0.68
N SER A 147 -18.02 9.01 0.37
CA SER A 147 -17.29 7.74 0.27
C SER A 147 -18.02 6.72 -0.66
N SER A 148 -19.17 7.12 -1.22
CA SER A 148 -19.93 6.52 -2.32
C SER A 148 -19.88 7.41 -3.60
N GLY A 149 -18.91 7.17 -4.48
CA GLY A 149 -18.56 8.03 -5.63
C GLY A 149 -19.56 8.10 -6.81
N TYR A 150 -20.84 8.35 -6.57
CA TYR A 150 -21.88 8.41 -7.61
C TYR A 150 -21.97 9.77 -8.32
N GLU A 151 -20.99 10.04 -9.19
CA GLU A 151 -21.09 11.16 -10.13
C GLU A 151 -22.38 11.07 -10.97
N SER A 152 -23.11 12.18 -11.01
CA SER A 152 -24.38 12.32 -11.71
C SER A 152 -24.20 13.22 -12.94
N LEU A 153 -24.52 12.70 -14.13
CA LEU A 153 -24.50 13.48 -15.36
C LEU A 153 -25.85 14.18 -15.55
N ASN A 154 -25.84 15.52 -15.53
CA ASN A 154 -26.95 16.35 -15.98
C ASN A 154 -26.81 16.59 -17.48
N ASP A 155 -27.70 16.02 -18.29
CA ASP A 155 -27.85 16.38 -19.71
C ASP A 155 -29.30 16.79 -20.00
N ASN A 156 -29.49 18.08 -20.25
CA ASN A 156 -30.66 18.73 -20.86
C ASN A 156 -30.18 20.13 -21.30
N SER A 157 -30.42 20.63 -22.51
CA SER A 157 -31.43 20.23 -23.51
C SER A 157 -31.16 20.80 -24.91
N SER A 158 -31.84 20.22 -25.92
CA SER A 158 -32.19 20.82 -27.23
C SER A 158 -31.04 20.96 -28.26
N THR A 159 -31.24 20.88 -29.59
CA THR A 159 -32.46 20.81 -30.44
C THR A 159 -32.29 19.82 -31.63
N HIS A 160 -33.39 19.52 -32.33
CA HIS A 160 -33.45 18.66 -33.51
C HIS A 160 -32.58 19.10 -34.69
N ASN A 161 -32.03 18.12 -35.44
CA ASN A 161 -32.44 17.95 -36.83
C ASN A 161 -32.27 16.51 -37.34
N ARG A 162 -33.23 16.03 -38.14
CA ARG A 162 -33.18 14.74 -38.83
C ARG A 162 -32.61 14.95 -40.23
N GLU A 163 -31.66 14.12 -40.65
CA GLU A 163 -31.63 13.67 -42.04
C GLU A 163 -31.04 12.25 -42.15
N SER A 164 -31.49 11.50 -43.16
CA SER A 164 -31.37 10.04 -43.19
C SER A 164 -30.65 9.55 -44.45
N MET A 165 -29.59 8.75 -44.29
CA MET A 165 -29.04 7.93 -45.37
C MET A 165 -28.68 6.51 -44.93
N LYS A 166 -29.00 5.55 -45.81
CA LYS A 166 -28.77 4.11 -45.68
C LYS A 166 -27.38 3.73 -46.22
N ILE A 167 -26.89 2.53 -45.90
CA ILE A 167 -26.05 1.58 -46.69
C ILE A 167 -25.39 0.63 -45.67
N SER A 168 -25.93 -0.59 -45.45
CA SER A 168 -25.66 -1.84 -46.18
C SER A 168 -24.27 -2.45 -45.93
N ALA A 169 -24.25 -3.59 -45.20
CA ALA A 169 -23.05 -4.36 -44.90
C ALA A 169 -22.65 -5.33 -46.05
N ARG A 170 -21.35 -5.67 -46.16
CA ARG A 170 -20.88 -6.77 -47.03
C ARG A 170 -19.70 -7.56 -46.43
N LYS A 171 -19.83 -8.88 -46.50
CA LYS A 171 -18.79 -9.90 -46.17
C LYS A 171 -17.89 -10.17 -47.38
N TYR A 172 -16.61 -10.51 -47.16
CA TYR A 172 -15.79 -11.51 -47.89
C TYR A 172 -14.57 -11.82 -46.99
N LEU A 173 -14.16 -13.04 -46.56
CA LEU A 173 -13.96 -14.37 -47.16
C LEU A 173 -12.87 -14.48 -48.24
N PHE A 174 -11.74 -15.15 -47.91
CA PHE A 174 -10.93 -15.94 -48.87
C PHE A 174 -10.19 -17.12 -48.19
N LYS A 175 -9.86 -18.16 -48.97
CA LYS A 175 -9.34 -19.50 -48.54
C LYS A 175 -8.10 -19.93 -49.36
N LYS A 176 -7.37 -20.94 -48.86
CA LYS A 176 -6.07 -21.49 -49.33
C LYS A 176 -6.04 -22.18 -50.72
N GLN A 177 -4.82 -22.37 -51.27
CA GLN A 177 -4.21 -23.50 -52.06
C GLN A 177 -3.43 -23.02 -53.33
N ARG A 178 -2.40 -23.70 -53.91
CA ARG A 178 -1.58 -24.91 -53.57
C ARG A 178 -0.13 -24.80 -54.17
N LYS A 179 0.59 -25.92 -54.42
CA LYS A 179 1.93 -26.03 -55.07
C LYS A 179 1.88 -26.83 -56.40
N PRO A 180 2.96 -26.83 -57.21
CA PRO A 180 3.64 -28.08 -57.66
C PRO A 180 5.18 -28.00 -57.38
N VAL A 181 5.97 -29.02 -57.00
CA VAL A 181 6.19 -30.45 -57.39
C VAL A 181 7.24 -30.66 -58.50
N LYS A 182 8.38 -31.30 -58.15
CA LYS A 182 9.02 -32.40 -58.91
C LYS A 182 9.98 -33.21 -58.01
N ARG A 183 10.36 -34.41 -58.45
CA ARG A 183 10.72 -35.58 -57.61
C ARG A 183 11.64 -36.55 -58.38
N GLN A 184 12.71 -37.07 -57.78
CA GLN A 184 13.51 -38.28 -58.14
C GLN A 184 14.80 -38.30 -57.25
N LYS A 185 15.50 -39.42 -56.97
CA LYS A 185 15.13 -40.82 -56.67
C LYS A 185 16.30 -41.44 -55.84
N LYS A 186 16.11 -42.57 -55.15
CA LYS A 186 17.10 -43.19 -54.24
C LYS A 186 18.29 -43.86 -54.94
N THR A 187 19.47 -43.85 -54.29
CA THR A 187 20.39 -45.00 -54.13
C THR A 187 21.14 -44.89 -52.79
N THR A 188 21.70 -46.00 -52.30
CA THR A 188 22.17 -46.18 -50.91
C THR A 188 23.64 -46.58 -50.81
N SER A 189 24.40 -45.93 -49.91
CA SER A 189 25.48 -46.60 -49.13
C SER A 189 26.00 -45.72 -47.98
N GLN A 190 25.84 -46.23 -46.75
CA GLN A 190 26.66 -46.07 -45.54
C GLN A 190 27.55 -44.81 -45.33
N SER A 191 27.18 -43.98 -44.35
CA SER A 191 27.94 -43.80 -43.09
C SER A 191 27.33 -42.67 -42.24
N LEU A 192 27.33 -42.82 -40.91
CA LEU A 192 26.80 -41.84 -39.95
C LEU A 192 27.94 -41.04 -39.32
N PRO A 193 27.86 -39.70 -39.37
CA PRO A 193 28.44 -38.86 -38.31
C PRO A 193 27.37 -38.02 -37.60
N LEU A 194 27.32 -38.13 -36.27
CA LEU A 194 26.47 -37.33 -35.39
C LEU A 194 26.74 -35.82 -35.56
N LYS A 195 25.74 -35.04 -35.99
CA LYS A 195 25.83 -33.58 -36.01
C LYS A 195 25.45 -32.99 -34.64
N LYS A 196 26.39 -32.25 -34.06
CA LYS A 196 26.29 -31.57 -32.77
C LYS A 196 25.07 -30.64 -32.72
N ALA A 197 24.30 -30.71 -31.64
CA ALA A 197 23.32 -29.68 -31.32
C ALA A 197 24.04 -28.35 -31.02
N ARG A 198 23.63 -27.26 -31.67
CA ARG A 198 24.04 -25.90 -31.29
C ARG A 198 23.14 -25.42 -30.16
N THR A 199 23.59 -25.63 -28.92
CA THR A 199 22.97 -25.03 -27.73
C THR A 199 23.10 -23.52 -27.84
N ALA A 200 21.97 -22.79 -27.79
CA ALA A 200 22.00 -21.34 -27.68
C ALA A 200 22.50 -20.95 -26.29
N ILE A 201 23.71 -20.40 -26.21
CA ILE A 201 24.28 -19.91 -24.95
C ILE A 201 23.54 -18.62 -24.58
N ARG A 202 22.71 -18.66 -23.53
CA ARG A 202 22.28 -17.45 -22.83
C ARG A 202 23.54 -16.74 -22.33
N LYS A 203 23.76 -15.51 -22.79
CA LYS A 203 24.81 -14.65 -22.26
C LYS A 203 24.47 -14.40 -20.78
N SER A 204 25.35 -14.77 -19.87
CA SER A 204 25.20 -14.41 -18.45
C SER A 204 25.37 -12.90 -18.34
N GLU A 205 24.40 -12.21 -17.75
CA GLU A 205 24.63 -10.85 -17.25
C GLU A 205 25.80 -10.91 -16.25
N ARG A 206 26.78 -10.03 -16.45
CA ARG A 206 27.92 -9.89 -15.55
C ARG A 206 27.72 -8.57 -14.83
N GLU A 207 27.62 -8.64 -13.52
CA GLU A 207 27.61 -7.47 -12.65
C GLU A 207 29.04 -6.93 -12.53
N TYR A 208 29.19 -5.61 -12.63
CA TYR A 208 30.46 -4.90 -12.48
C TYR A 208 30.31 -3.86 -11.38
N VAL A 209 31.34 -3.72 -10.54
CA VAL A 209 31.33 -2.75 -9.43
C VAL A 209 31.89 -1.42 -9.92
N VAL A 210 31.13 -0.34 -9.74
CA VAL A 210 31.58 1.02 -10.03
C VAL A 210 32.56 1.47 -8.94
N GLU A 211 33.72 1.99 -9.35
CA GLU A 211 34.70 2.64 -8.47
C GLU A 211 34.42 4.15 -8.38
N LYS A 212 34.08 4.77 -9.52
CA LYS A 212 33.79 6.20 -9.61
C LYS A 212 32.99 6.53 -10.88
N ILE A 213 32.07 7.49 -10.77
CA ILE A 213 31.47 8.17 -11.92
C ILE A 213 32.28 9.46 -12.16
N GLU A 214 32.86 9.57 -13.35
CA GLU A 214 33.80 10.64 -13.71
C GLU A 214 33.09 11.86 -14.29
N SER A 215 32.21 11.65 -15.27
CA SER A 215 31.48 12.71 -15.96
C SER A 215 30.12 12.23 -16.46
N VAL A 216 29.29 13.18 -16.89
CA VAL A 216 28.05 12.96 -17.62
C VAL A 216 28.06 13.84 -18.86
N GLU A 217 27.67 13.29 -20.00
CA GLU A 217 27.54 13.98 -21.28
C GLU A 217 26.20 13.65 -21.94
N SER A 218 25.89 14.36 -23.03
CA SER A 218 24.65 14.11 -23.80
C SER A 218 24.95 13.55 -25.18
N VAL A 219 24.48 12.32 -25.43
CA VAL A 219 24.56 11.66 -26.74
C VAL A 219 23.16 11.56 -27.33
N ASN A 220 22.94 12.18 -28.49
CA ASN A 220 21.62 12.31 -29.12
C ASN A 220 20.55 12.91 -28.17
N GLY A 221 20.97 13.68 -27.17
CA GLY A 221 20.10 14.25 -26.17
C GLY A 221 19.80 13.33 -24.99
N GLN A 222 20.31 12.10 -24.92
CA GLN A 222 20.19 11.25 -23.73
C GLN A 222 21.44 11.37 -22.84
N PRO A 223 21.31 11.22 -21.51
CA PRO A 223 22.46 11.23 -20.62
C PRO A 223 23.25 9.92 -20.71
N VAL A 224 24.56 10.04 -20.88
CA VAL A 224 25.52 8.94 -20.75
C VAL A 224 26.60 9.32 -19.74
N PHE A 225 27.07 8.37 -18.95
CA PHE A 225 27.98 8.58 -17.84
C PHE A 225 29.30 7.87 -18.09
N TYR A 226 30.43 8.55 -17.86
CA TYR A 226 31.73 7.92 -17.96
C TYR A 226 32.09 7.23 -16.65
N VAL A 227 32.21 5.91 -16.68
CA VAL A 227 32.31 5.06 -15.50
C VAL A 227 33.70 4.45 -15.38
N LYS A 228 34.33 4.63 -14.21
CA LYS A 228 35.52 3.90 -13.79
C LYS A 228 35.09 2.64 -13.04
N TRP A 229 35.50 1.48 -13.54
CA TRP A 229 35.20 0.17 -12.94
C TRP A 229 36.25 -0.24 -11.90
N LEU A 230 35.79 -0.84 -10.81
CA LEU A 230 36.63 -1.28 -9.70
C LEU A 230 37.49 -2.49 -10.09
N ASN A 231 38.81 -2.40 -9.82
CA ASN A 231 39.84 -3.39 -10.20
C ASN A 231 40.12 -3.50 -11.71
N TYR A 232 39.63 -2.57 -12.52
CA TYR A 232 39.99 -2.44 -13.95
C TYR A 232 40.88 -1.22 -14.15
N SER A 233 41.67 -1.20 -15.23
CA SER A 233 42.49 -0.05 -15.59
C SER A 233 41.66 1.03 -16.31
N SER A 234 42.10 2.29 -16.28
CA SER A 234 41.28 3.42 -16.75
C SER A 234 41.03 3.46 -18.28
N ASP A 235 41.79 2.69 -19.06
CA ASP A 235 41.55 2.40 -20.47
C ASP A 235 40.34 1.48 -20.72
N GLN A 236 39.84 0.83 -19.65
CA GLN A 236 38.66 -0.04 -19.68
C GLN A 236 37.38 0.68 -19.19
N ASN A 237 37.45 1.99 -18.93
CA ASN A 237 36.29 2.81 -18.64
C ASN A 237 35.30 2.80 -19.81
N THR A 238 34.01 2.84 -19.52
CA THR A 238 32.95 2.83 -20.53
C THR A 238 31.96 3.96 -20.32
N TRP A 239 31.20 4.26 -21.38
CA TRP A 239 30.05 5.14 -21.32
C TRP A 239 28.80 4.29 -21.06
N GLU A 240 28.13 4.54 -19.94
CA GLU A 240 26.96 3.80 -19.50
C GLU A 240 25.71 4.67 -19.53
N ASP A 241 24.57 4.07 -19.90
CA ASP A 241 23.26 4.71 -19.82
C ASP A 241 22.82 4.85 -18.35
N LEU A 242 21.95 5.83 -18.06
CA LEU A 242 21.44 6.05 -16.70
C LEU A 242 20.84 4.79 -16.07
N ASP A 243 20.12 3.98 -16.86
CA ASP A 243 19.45 2.78 -16.36
C ASP A 243 20.44 1.68 -15.91
N ASN A 244 21.71 1.72 -16.34
CA ASN A 244 22.78 0.80 -15.89
C ASN A 244 23.40 1.22 -14.55
N ILE A 245 23.23 2.48 -14.12
CA ILE A 245 23.86 3.04 -12.92
C ILE A 245 22.87 3.70 -11.95
N SER A 246 21.57 3.65 -12.21
CA SER A 246 20.52 4.31 -11.42
C SER A 246 20.42 3.77 -9.99
N GLU A 247 20.85 2.53 -9.75
CA GLU A 247 20.94 1.89 -8.44
C GLU A 247 22.34 2.05 -7.78
N CYS A 248 23.30 2.70 -8.46
CA CYS A 248 24.64 2.90 -7.93
C CYS A 248 24.65 3.99 -6.85
N CYS A 249 25.10 3.66 -5.64
CA CYS A 249 25.20 4.62 -4.53
C CYS A 249 26.15 5.80 -4.79
N LEU A 250 27.10 5.66 -5.72
CA LEU A 250 28.02 6.74 -6.11
C LEU A 250 27.36 7.77 -7.05
N LEU A 251 26.16 7.46 -7.59
CA LEU A 251 25.39 8.41 -8.38
C LEU A 251 24.91 9.58 -7.50
N ASP A 252 24.41 9.32 -6.29
CA ASP A 252 24.01 10.37 -5.34
C ASP A 252 25.14 11.41 -5.13
N ASP A 253 26.34 10.96 -4.76
CA ASP A 253 27.54 11.81 -4.55
C ASP A 253 28.03 12.52 -5.82
N PHE A 254 27.87 11.91 -7.00
CA PHE A 254 28.15 12.55 -8.27
C PHE A 254 27.15 13.69 -8.53
N MET A 255 25.87 13.38 -8.39
CA MET A 255 24.76 14.29 -8.68
C MET A 255 24.77 15.50 -7.74
N ASP A 256 25.03 15.32 -6.44
CA ASP A 256 25.11 16.42 -5.48
C ASP A 256 26.30 17.36 -5.74
N ARG A 257 27.48 16.84 -6.11
CA ARG A 257 28.64 17.66 -6.50
C ARG A 257 28.32 18.55 -7.70
N TYR A 258 27.73 17.98 -8.76
CA TYR A 258 27.36 18.72 -9.97
C TYR A 258 26.18 19.69 -9.72
N THR A 259 25.21 19.31 -8.90
CA THR A 259 24.10 20.19 -8.51
C THR A 259 24.58 21.39 -7.70
N SER A 260 25.54 21.18 -6.79
CA SER A 260 26.18 22.26 -6.03
C SER A 260 26.99 23.20 -6.93
N LEU A 261 27.79 22.64 -7.86
CA LEU A 261 28.58 23.39 -8.83
C LEU A 261 27.71 24.28 -9.72
N TYR A 262 26.58 23.76 -10.21
CA TYR A 262 25.70 24.46 -11.14
C TYR A 262 24.47 25.12 -10.48
N ARG A 263 24.45 25.24 -9.14
CA ARG A 263 23.30 25.72 -8.35
C ARG A 263 22.57 26.93 -8.95
N HIS A 264 23.30 27.98 -9.31
CA HIS A 264 22.71 29.22 -9.83
C HIS A 264 22.08 29.03 -11.23
N SER A 265 22.73 28.27 -12.11
CA SER A 265 22.17 27.92 -13.44
C SER A 265 20.93 27.06 -13.31
N ILE A 266 20.96 26.04 -12.45
CA ILE A 266 19.83 25.14 -12.20
C ILE A 266 18.60 25.92 -11.72
N VAL A 267 18.76 26.81 -10.73
CA VAL A 267 17.65 27.66 -10.23
C VAL A 267 17.06 28.52 -11.35
N ARG A 268 17.89 29.17 -12.18
CA ARG A 268 17.41 29.98 -13.31
C ARG A 268 16.69 29.13 -14.37
N ILE A 269 17.26 27.98 -14.75
CA ILE A 269 16.63 27.05 -15.72
C ILE A 269 15.24 26.61 -15.25
N MET A 270 15.12 26.29 -13.95
CA MET A 270 13.83 25.89 -13.37
C MET A 270 12.81 27.03 -13.37
N ASP A 271 13.23 28.24 -13.01
CA ASP A 271 12.38 29.44 -13.03
C ASP A 271 11.92 29.81 -14.46
N GLU A 272 12.83 29.75 -15.44
CA GLU A 272 12.51 29.92 -16.86
C GLU A 272 11.49 28.89 -17.35
N ALA A 273 11.68 27.62 -17.00
CA ALA A 273 10.75 26.55 -17.37
C ALA A 273 9.36 26.76 -16.75
N GLN A 274 9.30 27.19 -15.48
CA GLN A 274 8.04 27.50 -14.78
C GLN A 274 7.31 28.71 -15.39
N HIS A 275 8.02 29.79 -15.71
CA HIS A 275 7.45 30.96 -16.38
C HIS A 275 6.87 30.61 -17.77
N ASN A 276 7.53 29.71 -18.51
CA ASN A 276 7.01 29.24 -19.80
C ASN A 276 5.68 28.48 -19.66
N PHE A 277 5.43 27.74 -18.57
CA PHE A 277 4.13 27.08 -18.36
C PHE A 277 2.98 28.08 -18.22
N ILE A 278 3.20 29.15 -17.46
CA ILE A 278 2.23 30.24 -17.27
C ILE A 278 1.95 30.93 -18.61
N LYS A 279 3.02 31.19 -19.38
CA LYS A 279 2.93 31.86 -20.68
C LYS A 279 2.23 31.03 -21.76
N GLU A 280 2.46 29.72 -21.78
CA GLU A 280 1.90 28.79 -22.78
C GLU A 280 0.59 28.13 -22.30
N ASN A 281 0.12 28.46 -21.09
CA ASN A 281 -1.04 27.85 -20.42
C ASN A 281 -0.98 26.31 -20.41
N LEU A 282 0.21 25.76 -20.18
CA LEU A 282 0.47 24.33 -20.16
C LEU A 282 -0.08 23.69 -18.89
N THR A 283 -1.16 22.93 -19.02
CA THR A 283 -1.72 22.07 -17.97
C THR A 283 -1.64 20.60 -18.37
N LEU A 284 -1.68 19.71 -17.38
CA LEU A 284 -1.86 18.27 -17.58
C LEU A 284 -3.32 17.93 -17.25
N ASP A 285 -4.00 17.17 -18.11
CA ASP A 285 -5.31 16.62 -17.79
C ASP A 285 -5.16 15.54 -16.69
N PRO A 286 -5.83 15.68 -15.54
CA PRO A 286 -5.84 14.65 -14.48
C PRO A 286 -6.16 13.24 -15.00
N LYS A 287 -6.97 13.13 -16.07
CA LYS A 287 -7.43 11.86 -16.66
C LYS A 287 -6.36 11.14 -17.48
N GLU A 288 -5.28 11.82 -17.88
CA GLU A 288 -4.14 11.20 -18.57
C GLU A 288 -3.09 10.61 -17.61
N LEU A 289 -3.22 10.86 -16.31
CA LEU A 289 -2.27 10.38 -15.31
C LEU A 289 -2.52 8.92 -14.92
N ASP A 290 -1.47 8.13 -15.06
CA ASP A 290 -1.39 6.74 -14.62
C ASP A 290 -0.59 6.70 -13.32
N VAL A 291 -1.25 6.38 -12.20
CA VAL A 291 -0.61 6.38 -10.88
C VAL A 291 0.58 5.43 -10.78
N ARG A 292 0.62 4.36 -11.60
CA ARG A 292 1.75 3.42 -11.66
C ARG A 292 3.01 4.04 -12.28
N LYS A 293 2.85 5.11 -13.07
CA LYS A 293 3.97 5.94 -13.54
C LYS A 293 4.39 6.94 -12.46
N LEU A 294 3.45 7.44 -11.66
CA LEU A 294 3.76 8.31 -10.52
C LEU A 294 4.50 7.58 -9.38
N ASP A 295 4.32 6.27 -9.25
CA ASP A 295 5.08 5.44 -8.30
C ASP A 295 6.59 5.41 -8.62
N LYS A 296 7.01 5.69 -9.86
CA LYS A 296 8.42 5.81 -10.29
C LYS A 296 9.04 7.17 -9.93
N TYR A 297 8.73 7.69 -8.74
CA TYR A 297 9.15 9.04 -8.31
C TYR A 297 10.68 9.22 -8.29
N ASP A 298 11.42 8.25 -7.73
CA ASP A 298 12.87 8.36 -7.60
C ASP A 298 13.56 8.36 -8.97
N GLU A 299 13.18 7.44 -9.86
CA GLU A 299 13.64 7.38 -11.26
C GLU A 299 13.38 8.71 -11.99
N TYR A 300 12.20 9.29 -11.77
CA TYR A 300 11.81 10.57 -12.32
C TYR A 300 12.65 11.75 -11.78
N MET A 301 12.89 11.80 -10.47
CA MET A 301 13.67 12.85 -9.82
C MET A 301 15.13 12.83 -10.26
N ILE A 302 15.73 11.64 -10.35
CA ILE A 302 17.08 11.45 -10.88
C ILE A 302 17.14 11.97 -12.33
N LYS A 303 16.21 11.55 -13.21
CA LYS A 303 16.16 11.99 -14.62
C LYS A 303 16.05 13.52 -14.76
N LEU A 304 15.22 14.18 -13.94
CA LEU A 304 15.13 15.65 -13.91
C LEU A 304 16.46 16.31 -13.47
N GLN A 305 17.09 15.81 -12.42
CA GLN A 305 18.34 16.37 -11.89
C GLN A 305 19.49 16.22 -12.91
N VAL A 306 19.56 15.09 -13.62
CA VAL A 306 20.56 14.85 -14.68
C VAL A 306 20.39 15.82 -15.83
N ASP A 307 19.15 16.02 -16.29
CA ASP A 307 18.83 16.97 -17.36
C ASP A 307 19.18 18.42 -16.99
N LEU A 308 18.94 18.83 -15.75
CA LEU A 308 19.30 20.15 -15.23
C LEU A 308 20.83 20.36 -15.18
N ILE A 309 21.59 19.33 -14.81
CA ILE A 309 23.06 19.36 -14.84
C ILE A 309 23.57 19.48 -16.28
N LEU A 310 23.10 18.63 -17.20
CA LEU A 310 23.50 18.66 -18.61
C LEU A 310 23.21 20.02 -19.26
N LEU A 311 22.05 20.61 -19.00
CA LEU A 311 21.70 21.91 -19.55
C LEU A 311 22.57 23.03 -18.96
N SER A 312 22.88 22.96 -17.66
CA SER A 312 23.80 23.91 -17.01
C SER A 312 25.23 23.82 -17.53
N GLN A 313 25.71 22.60 -17.84
CA GLN A 313 27.00 22.37 -18.49
C GLN A 313 27.05 23.01 -19.89
N PHE A 314 25.99 22.86 -20.70
CA PHE A 314 25.92 23.51 -22.03
C PHE A 314 25.97 25.04 -21.96
N GLU A 315 25.27 25.63 -20.99
CA GLU A 315 25.31 27.08 -20.77
C GLU A 315 26.68 27.57 -20.28
N ALA A 316 27.30 26.86 -19.33
CA ALA A 316 28.62 27.19 -18.81
C ALA A 316 29.75 27.06 -19.85
N SER A 317 29.68 26.03 -20.70
CA SER A 317 30.64 25.78 -21.78
C SER A 317 30.41 26.63 -23.04
N ARG A 318 29.31 27.39 -23.11
CA ARG A 318 28.83 28.09 -24.32
C ARG A 318 28.68 27.16 -25.54
N CYS A 319 28.39 25.88 -25.30
CA CYS A 319 28.30 24.88 -26.36
C CYS A 319 27.03 25.06 -27.19
N HIS A 320 27.17 25.12 -28.52
CA HIS A 320 26.06 25.32 -29.45
C HIS A 320 25.40 24.00 -29.94
N ASN A 321 25.38 22.93 -29.13
CA ASN A 321 24.53 21.75 -29.43
C ASN A 321 23.05 22.07 -29.14
N TYR A 322 22.49 22.93 -30.00
CA TYR A 322 21.11 23.40 -29.92
C TYR A 322 20.10 22.25 -29.97
N ARG A 323 20.37 21.22 -30.79
CA ARG A 323 19.44 20.09 -30.98
C ARG A 323 19.22 19.32 -29.69
N ASP A 324 20.29 19.02 -28.95
CA ASP A 324 20.19 18.25 -27.72
C ASP A 324 19.80 19.12 -26.52
N SER A 325 20.28 20.37 -26.45
CA SER A 325 19.79 21.36 -25.49
C SER A 325 18.27 21.54 -25.56
N GLN A 326 17.68 21.60 -26.75
CA GLN A 326 16.22 21.70 -26.92
C GLN A 326 15.46 20.42 -26.51
N LYS A 327 16.03 19.22 -26.73
CA LYS A 327 15.44 17.96 -26.21
C LYS A 327 15.43 17.93 -24.69
N ILE A 328 16.56 18.32 -24.07
CA ILE A 328 16.71 18.39 -22.62
C ILE A 328 15.75 19.42 -22.03
N ARG A 329 15.65 20.64 -22.59
CA ARG A 329 14.66 21.64 -22.17
C ARG A 329 13.23 21.09 -22.22
N LYS A 330 12.85 20.39 -23.29
CA LYS A 330 11.52 19.74 -23.38
C LYS A 330 11.29 18.66 -22.32
N ARG A 331 12.31 17.88 -21.94
CA ARG A 331 12.20 16.91 -20.84
C ARG A 331 12.08 17.59 -19.48
N ILE A 332 12.89 18.62 -19.20
CA ILE A 332 12.79 19.44 -17.97
C ILE A 332 11.39 20.06 -17.88
N SER A 333 10.87 20.63 -18.96
CA SER A 333 9.52 21.17 -19.02
C SER A 333 8.46 20.12 -18.70
N ARG A 334 8.47 18.97 -19.40
CA ARG A 334 7.53 17.86 -19.13
C ARG A 334 7.66 17.33 -17.70
N ALA A 335 8.87 17.30 -17.16
CA ALA A 335 9.13 16.84 -15.81
C ALA A 335 8.53 17.79 -14.78
N LEU A 336 8.88 19.07 -14.82
CA LEU A 336 8.38 20.06 -13.87
C LEU A 336 6.85 20.22 -13.92
N LEU A 337 6.20 19.99 -15.07
CA LEU A 337 4.74 19.87 -15.16
C LEU A 337 4.18 18.67 -14.37
N LEU A 338 4.87 17.52 -14.39
CA LEU A 338 4.49 16.32 -13.63
C LEU A 338 4.81 16.42 -12.13
N LYS A 339 5.75 17.29 -11.72
CA LYS A 339 6.23 17.40 -10.33
C LYS A 339 5.11 17.51 -9.27
N PRO A 340 4.05 18.34 -9.42
CA PRO A 340 2.98 18.43 -8.42
C PRO A 340 2.26 17.09 -8.21
N TRP A 341 2.01 16.35 -9.29
CA TRP A 341 1.35 15.03 -9.27
C TRP A 341 2.17 13.98 -8.56
N TYR A 342 3.49 13.97 -8.78
CA TYR A 342 4.41 13.12 -8.03
C TYR A 342 4.40 13.45 -6.53
N THR A 343 4.46 14.73 -6.16
CA THR A 343 4.38 15.17 -4.75
C THR A 343 3.05 14.74 -4.12
N GLN A 344 1.93 14.91 -4.83
CA GLN A 344 0.60 14.50 -4.36
C GLN A 344 0.52 12.97 -4.19
N ARG A 345 1.07 12.18 -5.12
CA ARG A 345 1.15 10.71 -4.99
C ARG A 345 1.97 10.28 -3.77
N GLN A 346 3.10 10.94 -3.48
CA GLN A 346 3.89 10.64 -2.28
C GLN A 346 3.12 10.96 -0.99
N GLN A 347 2.43 12.11 -0.94
CA GLN A 347 1.55 12.46 0.19
C GLN A 347 0.40 11.46 0.37
N GLN A 348 -0.24 11.04 -0.72
CA GLN A 348 -1.27 10.00 -0.73
C GLN A 348 -0.73 8.69 -0.16
N LEU A 349 0.41 8.17 -0.66
CA LEU A 349 1.00 6.93 -0.18
C LEU A 349 1.33 6.95 1.32
N ILE A 350 1.84 8.08 1.83
CA ILE A 350 2.07 8.28 3.27
C ILE A 350 0.75 8.26 4.05
N SER A 351 -0.29 8.93 3.54
CA SER A 351 -1.62 8.94 4.15
C SER A 351 -2.22 7.53 4.25
N LEU A 352 -2.20 6.76 3.14
CA LEU A 352 -2.70 5.38 3.11
C LEU A 352 -1.91 4.46 4.07
N LEU A 353 -0.59 4.65 4.19
CA LEU A 353 0.24 3.92 5.15
C LEU A 353 -0.10 4.26 6.61
N HIS A 354 -0.33 5.54 6.94
CA HIS A 354 -0.79 5.95 8.27
C HIS A 354 -2.15 5.32 8.60
N TRP A 355 -3.09 5.36 7.65
CA TRP A 355 -4.41 4.75 7.78
C TRP A 355 -4.31 3.24 8.00
N GLN A 356 -3.50 2.54 7.20
CA GLN A 356 -3.22 1.12 7.36
C GLN A 356 -2.67 0.80 8.76
N ASN A 357 -1.70 1.58 9.25
CA ASN A 357 -1.11 1.36 10.57
C ASN A 357 -2.13 1.61 11.71
N HIS A 358 -2.98 2.63 11.58
CA HIS A 358 -4.04 2.94 12.53
C HIS A 358 -5.08 1.81 12.62
N VAL A 359 -5.60 1.34 11.48
CA VAL A 359 -6.58 0.24 11.44
C VAL A 359 -6.04 -1.04 12.09
N ASN A 360 -4.81 -1.42 11.77
CA ASN A 360 -4.20 -2.63 12.34
C ASN A 360 -3.92 -2.50 13.85
N LEU A 361 -3.75 -1.28 14.37
CA LEU A 361 -3.65 -1.03 15.82
C LEU A 361 -5.00 -1.25 16.52
N VAL A 362 -6.12 -0.88 15.88
CA VAL A 362 -7.47 -1.07 16.44
C VAL A 362 -7.95 -2.52 16.32
N GLU A 363 -7.72 -3.18 15.19
CA GLU A 363 -8.20 -4.55 14.93
C GLU A 363 -7.51 -5.64 15.75
N GLY A 364 -6.20 -5.52 15.99
CA GLY A 364 -5.38 -6.51 16.72
C GLY A 364 -5.26 -7.92 16.10
N ASN A 365 -5.99 -8.21 15.01
CA ASN A 365 -6.19 -9.53 14.43
C ASN A 365 -5.40 -9.72 13.11
N ALA A 366 -5.95 -10.48 12.13
CA ALA A 366 -5.33 -10.61 10.81
C ALA A 366 -5.14 -9.23 10.13
N PRO A 367 -4.09 -9.01 9.33
CA PRO A 367 -3.81 -7.67 8.82
C PRO A 367 -4.89 -7.14 7.86
N ILE A 368 -5.06 -5.83 7.84
CA ILE A 368 -5.75 -5.07 6.79
C ILE A 368 -4.71 -4.27 5.99
N ARG A 369 -4.75 -4.37 4.67
CA ARG A 369 -3.97 -3.52 3.75
C ARG A 369 -4.83 -2.35 3.24
N VAL A 370 -4.19 -1.24 2.88
CA VAL A 370 -4.87 -0.09 2.23
C VAL A 370 -4.15 0.25 0.92
N GLU A 371 -4.86 0.29 -0.20
CA GLU A 371 -4.28 0.45 -1.54
C GLU A 371 -5.09 1.36 -2.45
N ASN A 372 -4.44 2.34 -3.08
CA ASN A 372 -5.00 3.04 -4.23
C ASN A 372 -4.05 2.91 -5.43
N ASN A 373 -4.52 2.23 -6.48
CA ASN A 373 -3.82 2.02 -7.74
C ASN A 373 -4.67 2.45 -8.93
N VAL A 374 -5.59 3.39 -8.70
CA VAL A 374 -6.55 3.92 -9.68
C VAL A 374 -6.38 5.43 -9.82
N ASP A 375 -6.40 6.16 -8.71
CA ASP A 375 -6.37 7.63 -8.67
C ASP A 375 -5.58 8.17 -7.45
N LEU A 376 -5.65 9.48 -7.21
CA LEU A 376 -4.96 10.17 -6.12
C LEU A 376 -5.84 10.37 -4.87
N ASP A 377 -6.99 9.70 -4.77
CA ASP A 377 -7.90 9.80 -3.63
C ASP A 377 -7.34 9.15 -2.36
N VAL A 378 -7.75 9.68 -1.21
CA VAL A 378 -7.40 9.21 0.13
C VAL A 378 -8.66 8.71 0.87
N LEU A 379 -8.46 8.00 1.98
CA LEU A 379 -9.55 7.74 2.91
C LEU A 379 -9.85 9.00 3.72
N ASP A 380 -11.13 9.25 4.02
CA ASP A 380 -11.58 10.43 4.76
C ASP A 380 -10.84 10.54 6.12
N PRO A 381 -10.14 11.66 6.41
CA PRO A 381 -9.48 11.87 7.69
C PRO A 381 -10.45 12.10 8.86
N ASN A 382 -11.73 12.39 8.60
CA ASN A 382 -12.75 12.59 9.64
C ASN A 382 -13.39 11.26 10.09
N PHE A 383 -13.23 10.20 9.30
CA PHE A 383 -13.73 8.87 9.66
C PHE A 383 -12.88 8.23 10.76
N THR A 384 -13.53 7.66 11.78
CA THR A 384 -12.88 6.97 12.89
C THR A 384 -13.09 5.46 12.79
N TYR A 385 -11.99 4.70 12.68
CA TYR A 385 -12.04 3.24 12.68
C TYR A 385 -12.24 2.70 14.11
N ILE A 386 -13.26 1.86 14.31
CA ILE A 386 -13.62 1.25 15.59
C ILE A 386 -13.73 -0.27 15.48
N GLY A 387 -13.45 -0.99 16.58
CA GLY A 387 -13.50 -2.46 16.64
C GLY A 387 -14.81 -3.04 17.19
N GLU A 388 -15.62 -2.23 17.88
CA GLU A 388 -16.89 -2.63 18.53
C GLU A 388 -17.91 -1.49 18.37
N ASN A 389 -19.21 -1.84 18.38
CA ASN A 389 -20.29 -0.88 18.23
C ASN A 389 -20.33 0.16 19.36
N LEU A 390 -20.56 1.42 19.00
CA LEU A 390 -20.78 2.52 19.95
C LEU A 390 -22.27 2.67 20.24
N ALA A 391 -22.62 3.14 21.44
CA ALA A 391 -23.98 3.54 21.75
C ALA A 391 -24.15 5.03 21.48
N GLY A 392 -25.08 5.39 20.60
CA GLY A 392 -25.50 6.78 20.39
C GLY A 392 -26.37 7.31 21.52
N GLU A 393 -26.82 8.56 21.40
CA GLU A 393 -27.65 9.21 22.41
C GLU A 393 -28.96 8.44 22.66
N GLY A 394 -29.32 8.24 23.93
CA GLY A 394 -30.49 7.45 24.34
C GLY A 394 -30.36 5.92 24.18
N VAL A 395 -29.25 5.41 23.65
CA VAL A 395 -29.02 3.96 23.46
C VAL A 395 -28.19 3.38 24.60
N THR A 396 -28.41 2.11 24.96
CA THR A 396 -27.64 1.41 26.00
C THR A 396 -27.38 -0.04 25.59
N ILE A 397 -26.12 -0.35 25.28
CA ILE A 397 -25.70 -1.69 24.88
C ILE A 397 -25.40 -2.53 26.12
N GLY A 398 -26.15 -3.64 26.30
CA GLY A 398 -25.94 -4.58 27.40
C GLY A 398 -24.60 -5.31 27.28
N LYS A 399 -23.76 -5.24 28.33
CA LYS A 399 -22.42 -5.89 28.35
C LYS A 399 -22.34 -7.17 29.18
N GLU A 400 -23.35 -7.49 29.99
CA GLU A 400 -23.34 -8.63 30.91
C GLU A 400 -24.44 -9.65 30.57
N PRO A 401 -24.08 -10.85 30.05
CA PRO A 401 -25.06 -11.88 29.72
C PRO A 401 -25.58 -12.56 30.99
N ARG A 402 -26.89 -12.53 31.16
CA ARG A 402 -27.59 -13.14 32.31
C ARG A 402 -27.68 -14.67 32.24
N ILE A 403 -27.48 -15.26 31.06
CA ILE A 403 -27.67 -16.69 30.78
C ILE A 403 -26.47 -17.21 29.97
N GLY A 404 -26.00 -18.40 30.33
CA GLY A 404 -24.97 -19.14 29.61
C GLY A 404 -25.17 -20.65 29.74
N CYS A 405 -24.49 -21.44 28.90
CA CYS A 405 -24.61 -22.90 28.92
C CYS A 405 -23.64 -23.57 29.90
N ASN A 406 -24.04 -24.73 30.41
CA ASN A 406 -23.24 -25.56 31.33
C ASN A 406 -22.53 -26.73 30.60
N CYS A 407 -22.20 -26.56 29.32
CA CYS A 407 -21.49 -27.56 28.53
C CYS A 407 -20.00 -27.52 28.85
N LEU A 408 -19.45 -28.57 29.48
CA LEU A 408 -18.04 -28.61 29.90
C LEU A 408 -17.09 -28.87 28.73
N ASP A 409 -17.31 -29.94 27.96
CA ASP A 409 -16.42 -30.39 26.88
C ASP A 409 -16.66 -29.66 25.53
N GLY A 410 -17.12 -28.40 25.60
CA GLY A 410 -17.57 -27.63 24.44
C GLY A 410 -19.00 -27.95 24.00
N CYS A 411 -19.55 -27.11 23.11
CA CYS A 411 -20.88 -27.34 22.55
C CYS A 411 -20.83 -28.08 21.21
N GLU A 412 -21.80 -28.97 21.02
CA GLU A 412 -22.04 -29.75 19.80
C GLU A 412 -23.47 -29.53 19.27
N PRO A 413 -23.76 -29.79 17.97
CA PRO A 413 -25.09 -29.60 17.38
C PRO A 413 -26.23 -30.41 17.99
N LEU A 414 -25.92 -31.52 18.69
CA LEU A 414 -26.90 -32.39 19.36
C LEU A 414 -26.92 -32.17 20.90
N ALA A 415 -26.24 -31.13 21.40
CA ALA A 415 -26.25 -30.81 22.82
C ALA A 415 -27.51 -30.01 23.19
N ASN A 416 -28.53 -30.72 23.68
CA ASN A 416 -29.88 -30.21 24.05
C ASN A 416 -29.92 -29.06 25.10
N LYS A 417 -28.78 -28.47 25.50
CA LYS A 417 -28.64 -27.38 26.47
C LYS A 417 -27.54 -26.35 26.14
N CYS A 418 -27.06 -26.30 24.89
CA CYS A 418 -26.15 -25.22 24.45
C CYS A 418 -26.93 -23.94 24.09
N CYS A 419 -26.27 -22.77 24.09
CA CYS A 419 -26.84 -21.45 23.79
C CYS A 419 -27.76 -21.40 22.58
N ALA A 420 -27.35 -21.99 21.45
CA ALA A 420 -28.21 -22.08 20.26
C ALA A 420 -29.56 -22.76 20.57
N SER A 421 -29.53 -23.94 21.19
CA SER A 421 -30.73 -24.69 21.57
C SER A 421 -31.54 -24.03 22.70
N MET A 422 -30.94 -23.17 23.53
CA MET A 422 -31.65 -22.42 24.58
C MET A 422 -32.37 -21.17 24.04
N ALA A 423 -32.01 -20.73 22.84
CA ALA A 423 -32.64 -19.62 22.11
C ALA A 423 -33.51 -20.13 20.93
N ASP A 424 -33.96 -21.39 21.01
CA ASP A 424 -34.71 -22.12 19.97
C ASP A 424 -34.09 -22.06 18.56
N GLY A 425 -32.77 -21.85 18.50
CA GLY A 425 -31.99 -21.69 17.28
C GLY A 425 -31.14 -22.92 16.93
N TYR A 426 -30.72 -22.97 15.67
CA TYR A 426 -29.83 -24.04 15.17
C TYR A 426 -28.37 -23.79 15.53
N PHE A 427 -27.61 -24.87 15.76
CA PHE A 427 -26.17 -24.78 15.97
C PHE A 427 -25.46 -24.32 14.69
N ALA A 428 -25.02 -23.05 14.69
CA ALA A 428 -24.65 -22.30 13.50
C ALA A 428 -23.50 -22.94 12.69
N TYR A 429 -22.53 -23.57 13.36
CA TYR A 429 -21.23 -23.90 12.76
C TYR A 429 -20.99 -25.40 12.51
N ASP A 430 -20.23 -25.72 11.47
CA ASP A 430 -19.74 -27.07 11.18
C ASP A 430 -18.49 -27.43 12.00
N LYS A 431 -17.78 -28.52 11.65
CA LYS A 431 -16.52 -28.93 12.31
C LYS A 431 -15.30 -28.12 11.86
N LYS A 432 -15.45 -27.26 10.85
CA LYS A 432 -14.44 -26.34 10.30
C LYS A 432 -14.79 -24.87 10.57
N GLU A 433 -15.67 -24.62 11.55
CA GLU A 433 -16.15 -23.27 11.93
C GLU A 433 -16.93 -22.54 10.82
N ARG A 434 -17.47 -23.26 9.84
CA ARG A 434 -18.23 -22.66 8.73
C ARG A 434 -19.73 -22.66 9.02
N LEU A 435 -20.40 -21.59 8.64
CA LEU A 435 -21.84 -21.39 8.80
C LEU A 435 -22.64 -22.41 7.97
N ARG A 436 -23.69 -22.98 8.58
CA ARG A 436 -24.60 -23.96 7.96
C ARG A 436 -26.07 -23.56 7.99
N ILE A 437 -26.43 -22.55 8.77
CA ILE A 437 -27.81 -22.09 8.94
C ILE A 437 -28.33 -21.41 7.68
N LYS A 438 -29.65 -21.46 7.49
CA LYS A 438 -30.33 -20.84 6.37
C LYS A 438 -30.33 -19.31 6.51
N PRO A 439 -30.49 -18.54 5.42
CA PRO A 439 -30.86 -17.14 5.55
C PRO A 439 -32.12 -16.98 6.42
N ARG A 440 -32.19 -15.88 7.18
CA ARG A 440 -33.21 -15.59 8.22
C ARG A 440 -33.16 -16.46 9.49
N GLU A 441 -32.16 -17.34 9.64
CA GLU A 441 -31.87 -18.00 10.93
C GLU A 441 -30.79 -17.20 11.70
N ALA A 442 -30.90 -17.18 13.03
CA ALA A 442 -30.04 -16.40 13.94
C ALA A 442 -28.81 -17.19 14.41
N ILE A 443 -27.74 -16.46 14.75
CA ILE A 443 -26.54 -17.02 15.38
C ILE A 443 -26.53 -16.66 16.88
N TYR A 444 -26.62 -17.67 17.75
CA TYR A 444 -26.46 -17.48 19.19
C TYR A 444 -25.14 -18.14 19.65
N GLU A 445 -24.08 -17.34 19.77
CA GLU A 445 -22.78 -17.84 20.25
C GLU A 445 -22.82 -18.09 21.76
N CYS A 446 -21.86 -18.88 22.26
CA CYS A 446 -21.58 -18.95 23.68
C CYS A 446 -20.88 -17.67 24.14
N ASN A 447 -21.19 -17.23 25.34
CA ASN A 447 -20.80 -15.93 25.90
C ASN A 447 -19.92 -16.09 27.14
N LYS A 448 -19.60 -14.99 27.86
CA LYS A 448 -18.73 -15.08 29.05
C LYS A 448 -19.37 -15.77 30.27
N SER A 449 -20.70 -15.93 30.29
CA SER A 449 -21.43 -16.68 31.33
C SER A 449 -21.54 -18.19 31.04
N CYS A 450 -20.95 -18.68 29.94
CA CYS A 450 -20.93 -20.10 29.57
C CYS A 450 -19.71 -20.82 30.16
N GLN A 451 -19.93 -22.04 30.67
CA GLN A 451 -18.86 -22.91 31.19
C GLN A 451 -18.00 -23.56 30.09
N CYS A 452 -18.44 -23.49 28.82
CA CYS A 452 -17.69 -24.07 27.70
C CYS A 452 -16.40 -23.29 27.39
N PRO A 453 -15.31 -23.98 26.99
CA PRO A 453 -14.00 -23.38 26.81
C PRO A 453 -13.94 -22.37 25.65
N ILE A 454 -12.83 -21.63 25.56
CA ILE A 454 -12.63 -20.54 24.59
C ILE A 454 -12.51 -21.04 23.13
N ASP A 455 -12.06 -22.27 22.94
CA ASP A 455 -11.97 -22.98 21.66
C ASP A 455 -13.30 -23.66 21.27
N CYS A 456 -14.36 -23.51 22.08
CA CYS A 456 -15.69 -24.02 21.78
C CYS A 456 -16.11 -23.69 20.33
N ARG A 457 -16.70 -24.67 19.65
CA ARG A 457 -17.17 -24.55 18.26
C ARG A 457 -18.26 -23.50 18.05
N ASN A 458 -18.88 -23.02 19.14
CA ASN A 458 -19.90 -21.97 19.15
C ASN A 458 -19.36 -20.61 19.62
N ARG A 459 -18.10 -20.28 19.28
CA ARG A 459 -17.41 -19.02 19.60
C ARG A 459 -16.57 -18.52 18.40
N VAL A 460 -17.12 -18.55 17.19
CA VAL A 460 -16.39 -18.25 15.95
C VAL A 460 -16.20 -16.75 15.76
N ILE A 461 -17.27 -15.96 15.89
CA ILE A 461 -17.25 -14.52 15.61
C ILE A 461 -16.44 -13.77 16.66
N GLN A 462 -16.62 -14.08 17.95
CA GLN A 462 -15.87 -13.46 19.05
C GLN A 462 -14.36 -13.76 19.04
N ARG A 463 -13.89 -14.73 18.24
CA ARG A 463 -12.45 -14.97 18.03
C ARG A 463 -11.81 -14.02 17.01
N GLY A 464 -12.59 -13.09 16.45
CA GLY A 464 -12.10 -12.08 15.52
C GLY A 464 -11.79 -12.61 14.12
N ARG A 465 -11.43 -11.68 13.24
CA ARG A 465 -11.19 -11.96 11.83
C ARG A 465 -9.86 -12.69 11.61
N ARG A 466 -9.94 -13.87 10.98
CA ARG A 466 -8.76 -14.70 10.60
C ARG A 466 -8.22 -14.39 9.20
N ASN A 467 -9.05 -13.83 8.32
CA ASN A 467 -8.72 -13.58 6.92
C ASN A 467 -8.09 -12.19 6.75
N ALA A 468 -6.94 -12.14 6.08
CA ALA A 468 -6.31 -10.88 5.72
C ALA A 468 -7.12 -10.20 4.61
N LEU A 469 -7.42 -8.92 4.79
CA LEU A 469 -8.25 -8.13 3.87
C LEU A 469 -7.47 -6.94 3.33
N CYS A 470 -7.96 -6.35 2.24
CA CYS A 470 -7.42 -5.15 1.62
C CYS A 470 -8.58 -4.21 1.30
N ILE A 471 -8.54 -3.01 1.89
CA ILE A 471 -9.33 -1.86 1.46
C ILE A 471 -8.63 -1.33 0.21
N PHE A 472 -9.33 -1.28 -0.93
CA PHE A 472 -8.75 -0.89 -2.20
C PHE A 472 -9.65 0.09 -2.97
N LYS A 473 -9.05 1.01 -3.73
CA LYS A 473 -9.80 1.88 -4.65
C LYS A 473 -10.30 1.08 -5.86
N THR A 474 -11.60 1.11 -6.12
CA THR A 474 -12.24 0.44 -7.26
C THR A 474 -12.04 1.21 -8.56
N SER A 475 -11.94 0.51 -9.70
CA SER A 475 -11.69 1.14 -11.01
C SER A 475 -12.96 1.44 -11.83
N ASN A 476 -14.15 1.10 -11.32
CA ASN A 476 -15.46 1.31 -11.96
C ASN A 476 -16.20 2.55 -11.41
N GLY A 477 -15.62 3.26 -10.45
CA GLY A 477 -16.23 4.40 -9.78
C GLY A 477 -17.14 4.05 -8.60
N CYS A 478 -17.06 2.83 -8.05
CA CYS A 478 -17.74 2.47 -6.79
C CYS A 478 -17.06 3.06 -5.53
N GLY A 479 -15.99 3.85 -5.67
CA GLY A 479 -15.24 4.39 -4.54
C GLY A 479 -14.27 3.35 -3.96
N TRP A 480 -14.27 3.20 -2.64
CA TRP A 480 -13.46 2.22 -1.94
C TRP A 480 -14.21 0.87 -1.83
N GLY A 481 -13.48 -0.23 -1.89
CA GLY A 481 -14.01 -1.60 -1.79
C GLY A 481 -13.14 -2.48 -0.89
N VAL A 482 -13.60 -3.69 -0.58
CA VAL A 482 -12.84 -4.68 0.20
C VAL A 482 -12.57 -5.93 -0.64
N ARG A 483 -11.36 -6.48 -0.56
CA ARG A 483 -10.99 -7.76 -1.18
C ARG A 483 -10.08 -8.58 -0.27
N THR A 484 -9.77 -9.80 -0.66
CA THR A 484 -8.77 -10.64 0.01
C THR A 484 -7.79 -11.29 -0.97
N ASP A 485 -6.52 -11.37 -0.60
CA ASP A 485 -5.47 -12.03 -1.40
C ASP A 485 -5.52 -13.58 -1.29
N LYS A 486 -6.49 -14.14 -0.56
CA LYS A 486 -6.66 -15.58 -0.36
C LYS A 486 -8.04 -16.04 -0.85
N ALA A 487 -8.11 -17.26 -1.36
CA ALA A 487 -9.41 -17.88 -1.63
C ALA A 487 -10.10 -18.25 -0.32
N MET A 488 -11.43 -18.07 -0.27
CA MET A 488 -12.27 -18.41 0.88
C MET A 488 -13.29 -19.48 0.50
N CYS A 489 -13.58 -20.42 1.38
CA CYS A 489 -14.68 -21.37 1.20
C CYS A 489 -16.03 -20.72 1.53
N LYS A 490 -17.12 -21.32 1.05
CA LYS A 490 -18.49 -21.02 1.51
C LYS A 490 -18.64 -21.22 3.03
N GLY A 491 -19.35 -20.30 3.67
CA GLY A 491 -19.69 -20.29 5.09
C GLY A 491 -18.57 -19.77 6.01
N GLU A 492 -17.50 -19.21 5.47
CA GLU A 492 -16.44 -18.61 6.29
C GLU A 492 -16.84 -17.22 6.81
N TYR A 493 -16.44 -16.92 8.06
CA TYR A 493 -16.59 -15.61 8.67
C TYR A 493 -15.59 -14.60 8.05
N VAL A 494 -16.09 -13.40 7.75
CA VAL A 494 -15.30 -12.29 7.16
C VAL A 494 -15.05 -11.21 8.20
N CYS A 495 -16.08 -10.48 8.59
CA CYS A 495 -16.05 -9.39 9.57
C CYS A 495 -17.47 -9.11 10.09
N GLU A 496 -17.58 -8.27 11.11
CA GLU A 496 -18.83 -7.65 11.53
C GLU A 496 -19.09 -6.38 10.70
N TYR A 497 -20.32 -5.89 10.64
CA TYR A 497 -20.65 -4.51 10.32
C TYR A 497 -20.79 -3.72 11.62
N VAL A 498 -19.87 -2.78 11.85
CA VAL A 498 -19.78 -2.01 13.10
C VAL A 498 -19.99 -0.54 12.81
N GLY A 499 -20.69 0.17 13.72
CA GLY A 499 -20.92 1.60 13.68
C GLY A 499 -21.43 2.16 15.00
N GLU A 500 -22.07 3.34 14.95
CA GLU A 500 -22.85 3.90 16.05
C GLU A 500 -24.27 3.34 16.03
N ILE A 501 -24.72 2.70 17.11
CA ILE A 501 -26.12 2.27 17.26
C ILE A 501 -26.95 3.47 17.71
N ILE A 502 -27.82 3.92 16.83
CA ILE A 502 -28.73 5.06 17.02
C ILE A 502 -30.19 4.59 17.01
N THR A 503 -31.13 5.44 17.44
CA THR A 503 -32.56 5.14 17.30
C THR A 503 -33.03 5.39 15.87
N VAL A 504 -34.18 4.81 15.50
CA VAL A 504 -34.77 4.99 14.16
C VAL A 504 -35.15 6.45 13.89
N GLU A 505 -35.51 7.23 14.90
CA GLU A 505 -35.78 8.67 14.76
C GLU A 505 -34.52 9.43 14.33
N GLU A 506 -33.39 9.23 15.02
CA GLU A 506 -32.09 9.81 14.68
C GLU A 506 -31.61 9.31 13.30
N ALA A 507 -31.81 8.03 12.99
CA ALA A 507 -31.48 7.47 11.68
C ALA A 507 -32.28 8.15 10.55
N ASN A 508 -33.57 8.43 10.76
CA ASN A 508 -34.40 9.17 9.80
C ASN A 508 -33.98 10.66 9.65
N GLU A 509 -33.45 11.29 10.70
CA GLU A 509 -32.90 12.65 10.60
C GLU A 509 -31.53 12.69 9.91
N ARG A 510 -30.68 11.68 10.14
CA ARG A 510 -29.40 11.52 9.43
C ARG A 510 -29.60 11.12 7.97
N GLY A 511 -30.53 10.20 7.69
CA GLY A 511 -30.85 9.69 6.35
C GLY A 511 -31.14 10.80 5.35
N LYS A 512 -31.98 11.78 5.71
CA LYS A 512 -32.27 12.97 4.89
C LYS A 512 -31.02 13.75 4.43
N ARG A 513 -29.94 13.73 5.22
CA ARG A 513 -28.64 14.33 4.85
C ARG A 513 -27.82 13.39 3.97
N TYR A 514 -27.84 12.09 4.26
CA TYR A 514 -27.13 11.08 3.48
C TYR A 514 -27.72 10.89 2.08
N ASP A 515 -29.05 10.89 1.93
CA ASP A 515 -29.75 10.81 0.63
C ASP A 515 -29.35 11.96 -0.31
N ALA A 516 -29.20 13.17 0.24
CA ALA A 516 -28.78 14.35 -0.52
C ALA A 516 -27.33 14.27 -1.04
N ILE A 517 -26.49 13.43 -0.41
CA ILE A 517 -25.06 13.25 -0.69
C ILE A 517 -24.79 11.89 -1.38
N GLY A 518 -25.76 10.97 -1.35
CA GLY A 518 -25.68 9.62 -1.90
C GLY A 518 -24.98 8.60 -0.99
N GLU A 519 -24.93 8.85 0.33
CA GLU A 519 -24.24 8.00 1.31
C GLU A 519 -25.16 6.92 1.89
N THR A 520 -24.62 5.71 2.07
CA THR A 520 -25.44 4.50 2.31
C THR A 520 -24.82 3.64 3.42
N TYR A 521 -24.72 4.22 4.62
CA TYR A 521 -24.09 3.59 5.80
C TYR A 521 -25.06 3.28 6.95
N LEU A 522 -26.35 3.53 6.76
CA LEU A 522 -27.38 3.12 7.70
C LEU A 522 -27.72 1.64 7.46
N PHE A 523 -27.75 0.86 8.54
CA PHE A 523 -28.12 -0.55 8.52
C PHE A 523 -29.15 -0.82 9.62
N ASP A 524 -30.42 -0.97 9.23
CA ASP A 524 -31.52 -1.17 10.18
C ASP A 524 -31.46 -2.55 10.85
N LEU A 525 -31.80 -2.60 12.13
CA LEU A 525 -31.81 -3.84 12.92
C LEU A 525 -33.19 -4.51 12.87
N ASP A 526 -33.63 -4.81 11.64
CA ASP A 526 -34.96 -5.29 11.26
C ASP A 526 -35.16 -6.81 11.36
N TYR A 527 -34.25 -7.51 12.06
CA TYR A 527 -34.26 -8.97 12.13
C TYR A 527 -35.51 -9.56 12.81
N ASP A 528 -36.06 -8.88 13.81
CA ASP A 528 -37.30 -9.29 14.47
C ASP A 528 -38.52 -8.71 13.74
N THR A 529 -39.07 -9.48 12.80
CA THR A 529 -40.28 -9.10 12.07
C THR A 529 -41.56 -9.12 12.93
N SER A 530 -41.47 -9.40 14.23
CA SER A 530 -42.63 -9.43 15.15
C SER A 530 -42.79 -8.15 15.99
N SER A 531 -41.84 -7.20 15.92
CA SER A 531 -41.93 -5.94 16.65
C SER A 531 -41.31 -4.77 15.89
N ASP A 532 -41.68 -3.54 16.27
CA ASP A 532 -41.18 -2.34 15.60
C ASP A 532 -39.65 -2.24 15.69
N ILE A 533 -39.02 -1.91 14.54
CA ILE A 533 -37.60 -1.59 14.44
C ILE A 533 -37.31 -0.43 15.40
N LYS A 534 -36.32 -0.61 16.27
CA LYS A 534 -35.99 0.38 17.31
C LYS A 534 -34.63 1.05 17.10
N TYR A 535 -33.72 0.38 16.39
CA TYR A 535 -32.32 0.79 16.28
C TYR A 535 -31.77 0.55 14.87
N THR A 536 -30.80 1.37 14.51
CA THR A 536 -30.06 1.35 13.25
C THR A 536 -28.57 1.48 13.56
N ILE A 537 -27.70 0.78 12.83
CA ILE A 537 -26.25 0.99 12.89
C ILE A 537 -25.87 2.03 11.83
N ASP A 538 -25.25 3.12 12.25
CA ASP A 538 -24.68 4.14 11.37
C ASP A 538 -23.16 3.97 11.25
N GLY A 539 -22.71 3.54 10.07
CA GLY A 539 -21.30 3.36 9.71
C GLY A 539 -20.62 4.61 9.12
N ALA A 540 -21.28 5.77 9.09
CA ALA A 540 -20.82 6.95 8.35
C ALA A 540 -19.54 7.55 8.95
N GLN A 541 -19.60 8.00 10.21
CA GLN A 541 -18.49 8.64 10.94
C GLN A 541 -17.62 7.63 11.70
N TYR A 542 -18.25 6.61 12.27
CA TYR A 542 -17.60 5.55 13.04
C TYR A 542 -17.92 4.21 12.39
N GLY A 543 -16.93 3.36 12.19
CA GLY A 543 -17.18 1.98 11.79
C GLY A 543 -15.93 1.14 11.63
N ASN A 544 -16.08 -0.08 11.12
CA ASN A 544 -14.96 -0.97 10.81
C ASN A 544 -14.83 -1.21 9.30
N ILE A 545 -14.06 -2.22 8.89
CA ILE A 545 -13.90 -2.62 7.49
C ILE A 545 -15.22 -2.97 6.78
N GLY A 546 -16.27 -3.35 7.52
CA GLY A 546 -17.60 -3.67 6.98
C GLY A 546 -18.23 -2.53 6.18
N ARG A 547 -17.97 -1.26 6.54
CA ARG A 547 -18.50 -0.09 5.80
C ARG A 547 -18.01 0.04 4.36
N PHE A 548 -16.88 -0.59 4.03
CA PHE A 548 -16.25 -0.53 2.71
C PHE A 548 -16.66 -1.71 1.80
N VAL A 549 -17.57 -2.58 2.27
CA VAL A 549 -18.05 -3.73 1.49
C VAL A 549 -19.16 -3.27 0.54
N ASN A 550 -18.85 -3.21 -0.75
CA ASN A 550 -19.74 -2.68 -1.77
C ASN A 550 -20.98 -3.56 -2.05
N HIS A 551 -21.94 -2.95 -2.73
CA HIS A 551 -23.12 -3.63 -3.25
C HIS A 551 -22.82 -4.53 -4.47
N SER A 552 -23.45 -5.70 -4.53
CA SER A 552 -23.62 -6.48 -5.75
C SER A 552 -25.01 -7.10 -5.87
N CYS A 553 -25.53 -7.17 -7.10
CA CYS A 553 -26.74 -7.94 -7.44
C CYS A 553 -26.48 -9.45 -7.57
N ASP A 554 -25.20 -9.87 -7.63
CA ASP A 554 -24.73 -11.24 -7.38
C ASP A 554 -23.67 -11.20 -6.27
N PRO A 555 -24.09 -11.07 -5.00
CA PRO A 555 -23.18 -10.90 -3.88
C PRO A 555 -22.47 -12.21 -3.53
N ASN A 556 -21.24 -12.09 -3.01
CA ASN A 556 -20.50 -13.24 -2.48
C ASN A 556 -20.54 -13.34 -0.95
N LEU A 557 -21.03 -12.31 -0.26
CA LEU A 557 -21.29 -12.27 1.18
C LEU A 557 -22.80 -12.16 1.48
N ARG A 558 -23.18 -12.53 2.71
CA ARG A 558 -24.49 -12.26 3.30
C ARG A 558 -24.33 -11.88 4.77
N VAL A 559 -25.24 -11.03 5.23
CA VAL A 559 -25.37 -10.58 6.60
C VAL A 559 -26.19 -11.59 7.42
N TYR A 560 -25.73 -11.88 8.63
CA TYR A 560 -26.41 -12.72 9.61
C TYR A 560 -26.45 -12.00 10.96
N ALA A 561 -27.64 -11.91 11.55
CA ALA A 561 -27.81 -11.41 12.90
C ALA A 561 -27.20 -12.40 13.92
N PHE A 562 -26.46 -11.87 14.90
CA PHE A 562 -25.85 -12.66 15.95
C PHE A 562 -25.89 -12.00 17.33
N TRP A 563 -25.92 -12.84 18.36
CA TRP A 563 -25.90 -12.46 19.77
C TRP A 563 -24.81 -13.23 20.52
N ILE A 564 -24.22 -12.57 21.51
CA ILE A 564 -23.16 -13.11 22.38
C ILE A 564 -23.44 -12.68 23.83
N ASP A 565 -22.90 -11.54 24.26
CA ASP A 565 -23.06 -11.02 25.62
C ASP A 565 -24.34 -10.18 25.78
N ASN A 566 -24.63 -9.30 24.80
CA ASN A 566 -25.95 -8.72 24.67
C ASN A 566 -26.91 -9.77 24.10
N LEU A 567 -28.03 -10.00 24.78
CA LEU A 567 -29.11 -10.91 24.38
C LEU A 567 -30.43 -10.16 24.12
N ASP A 568 -30.40 -8.83 24.02
CA ASP A 568 -31.55 -8.05 23.55
C ASP A 568 -31.81 -8.35 22.06
N ILE A 569 -32.96 -8.95 21.77
CA ILE A 569 -33.39 -9.33 20.43
C ILE A 569 -33.51 -8.10 19.51
N LYS A 570 -33.75 -6.90 20.05
CA LYS A 570 -33.80 -5.64 19.28
C LYS A 570 -32.43 -5.05 18.96
N MET A 571 -31.34 -5.59 19.51
CA MET A 571 -29.96 -5.16 19.23
C MET A 571 -29.06 -6.34 18.81
N PRO A 572 -29.37 -7.02 17.67
CA PRO A 572 -28.43 -7.93 17.05
C PRO A 572 -27.14 -7.23 16.64
N ARG A 573 -26.04 -7.97 16.63
CA ARG A 573 -24.84 -7.61 15.88
C ARG A 573 -24.91 -8.24 14.49
N LEU A 574 -24.22 -7.68 13.50
CA LEU A 574 -24.35 -8.07 12.10
C LEU A 574 -23.04 -8.67 11.57
N ALA A 575 -22.99 -9.98 11.29
CA ALA A 575 -21.81 -10.66 10.80
C ALA A 575 -21.90 -11.00 9.30
N PHE A 576 -20.81 -10.78 8.57
CA PHE A 576 -20.68 -11.13 7.17
C PHE A 576 -20.06 -12.52 7.01
N PHE A 577 -20.78 -13.40 6.29
CA PHE A 577 -20.34 -14.74 5.94
C PHE A 577 -20.38 -14.98 4.44
N THR A 578 -19.49 -15.82 3.93
CA THR A 578 -19.41 -16.13 2.49
C THR A 578 -20.56 -17.02 2.01
N LEU A 579 -21.29 -16.58 0.98
CA LEU A 579 -22.39 -17.33 0.36
C LEU A 579 -21.94 -18.48 -0.53
N ARG A 580 -20.78 -18.28 -1.17
CA ARG A 580 -20.11 -19.20 -2.09
C ARG A 580 -18.61 -19.17 -1.84
N SER A 581 -17.85 -20.03 -2.51
CA SER A 581 -16.39 -19.87 -2.52
C SER A 581 -16.00 -18.59 -3.27
N ILE A 582 -14.97 -17.92 -2.78
CA ILE A 582 -14.47 -16.63 -3.26
C ILE A 582 -13.03 -16.84 -3.75
N LYS A 583 -12.67 -16.26 -4.90
CA LYS A 583 -11.31 -16.34 -5.46
C LYS A 583 -10.38 -15.32 -4.80
N ALA A 584 -9.09 -15.62 -4.75
CA ALA A 584 -8.08 -14.63 -4.39
C ALA A 584 -8.15 -13.43 -5.34
N GLY A 585 -8.17 -12.22 -4.79
CA GLY A 585 -8.30 -10.95 -5.51
C GLY A 585 -9.74 -10.55 -5.87
N GLU A 586 -10.75 -11.38 -5.59
CA GLU A 586 -12.16 -11.05 -5.81
C GLU A 586 -12.65 -10.01 -4.78
N GLU A 587 -13.43 -9.03 -5.25
CA GLU A 587 -14.07 -8.03 -4.39
C GLU A 587 -15.19 -8.66 -3.56
N LEU A 588 -15.23 -8.31 -2.27
CA LEU A 588 -16.24 -8.74 -1.33
C LEU A 588 -17.45 -7.81 -1.42
N SER A 589 -18.65 -8.40 -1.53
CA SER A 589 -19.88 -7.65 -1.74
C SER A 589 -21.10 -8.30 -1.09
N ILE A 590 -22.01 -7.46 -0.60
CA ILE A 590 -23.34 -7.82 -0.09
C ILE A 590 -24.43 -7.25 -1.01
N ASP A 591 -25.67 -7.69 -0.84
CA ASP A 591 -26.83 -7.06 -1.49
C ASP A 591 -27.50 -6.14 -0.48
N TYR A 592 -27.41 -4.82 -0.70
CA TYR A 592 -27.97 -3.81 0.21
C TYR A 592 -29.50 -3.84 0.31
N ILE A 593 -30.20 -4.44 -0.66
CA ILE A 593 -31.68 -4.46 -0.71
C ILE A 593 -32.24 -5.71 0.00
N GLN A 594 -31.39 -6.67 0.37
CA GLN A 594 -31.82 -8.03 0.74
C GLN A 594 -32.63 -8.14 2.06
N ASN A 595 -32.87 -7.02 2.73
CA ASN A 595 -33.59 -6.91 3.99
C ASN A 595 -35.04 -6.40 3.85
N SER A 596 -35.42 -5.61 2.84
CA SER A 596 -36.81 -5.10 2.76
C SER A 596 -37.79 -6.25 2.42
N PRO A 597 -38.78 -6.57 3.28
CA PRO A 597 -39.83 -7.55 2.95
C PRO A 597 -40.78 -7.00 1.89
N ASP A 598 -40.95 -5.68 1.89
CA ASP A 598 -41.76 -4.92 0.96
C ASP A 598 -40.91 -4.58 -0.28
N LEU A 599 -41.04 -5.43 -1.30
CA LEU A 599 -40.58 -5.17 -2.68
C LEU A 599 -41.74 -5.10 -3.67
N ASP A 600 -42.93 -4.80 -3.16
CA ASP A 600 -44.04 -4.29 -3.96
C ASP A 600 -43.97 -2.75 -3.93
N ASP A 601 -44.15 -2.12 -5.10
CA ASP A 601 -44.21 -0.67 -5.35
C ASP A 601 -42.93 0.18 -5.19
N TYR A 602 -41.88 -0.20 -5.92
CA TYR A 602 -40.78 0.72 -6.34
C TYR A 602 -41.24 1.88 -7.26
N GLU A 603 -42.55 2.08 -7.45
CA GLU A 603 -43.15 3.23 -8.14
C GLU A 603 -43.43 4.43 -7.23
N ASN A 604 -43.42 4.26 -5.89
CA ASN A 604 -43.83 5.29 -4.93
C ASN A 604 -42.72 5.81 -3.98
N LEU A 605 -41.45 5.47 -4.24
CA LEU A 605 -40.32 6.13 -3.58
C LEU A 605 -40.11 7.54 -4.18
N SER A 606 -39.73 8.47 -3.31
CA SER A 606 -39.76 9.94 -3.49
C SER A 606 -38.96 10.50 -4.68
N ASP A 607 -38.98 11.83 -4.86
CA ASP A 607 -38.12 12.61 -5.78
C ASP A 607 -36.59 12.45 -5.52
N ALA A 608 -36.19 11.49 -4.69
CA ALA A 608 -34.81 11.13 -4.41
C ALA A 608 -34.07 10.66 -5.68
N LYS A 609 -32.77 10.92 -5.69
CA LYS A 609 -31.92 10.79 -6.87
C LYS A 609 -31.47 9.33 -7.05
N LYS A 610 -32.17 8.59 -7.93
CA LYS A 610 -31.87 7.19 -8.27
C LYS A 610 -30.38 6.96 -8.54
N ILE A 611 -29.76 6.06 -7.77
CA ILE A 611 -28.33 5.81 -7.82
C ILE A 611 -28.04 4.65 -8.79
N THR A 612 -27.20 4.86 -9.80
CA THR A 612 -26.88 3.81 -10.80
C THR A 612 -25.96 2.73 -10.22
N CYS A 613 -26.41 1.48 -10.19
CA CYS A 613 -25.62 0.33 -9.73
C CYS A 613 -24.53 -0.05 -10.75
N ARG A 614 -23.27 -0.12 -10.29
CA ARG A 614 -22.08 -0.42 -11.13
C ARG A 614 -21.40 -1.76 -10.79
N CYS A 615 -22.09 -2.68 -10.12
CA CYS A 615 -21.53 -3.97 -9.67
C CYS A 615 -21.05 -4.91 -10.80
N GLY A 616 -21.41 -4.66 -12.06
CA GLY A 616 -20.94 -5.43 -13.22
C GLY A 616 -21.56 -6.83 -13.38
N ALA A 617 -22.44 -7.27 -12.48
CA ALA A 617 -23.11 -8.57 -12.57
C ALA A 617 -24.10 -8.65 -13.77
N ASP A 618 -24.21 -9.82 -14.39
CA ASP A 618 -25.11 -10.05 -15.54
C ASP A 618 -26.59 -9.81 -15.17
N ASN A 619 -26.97 -10.14 -13.94
CA ASN A 619 -28.30 -9.93 -13.35
C ASN A 619 -28.48 -8.54 -12.68
N CYS A 620 -27.60 -7.57 -12.96
CA CYS A 620 -27.63 -6.27 -12.29
C CYS A 620 -28.95 -5.50 -12.51
N ARG A 621 -29.59 -5.12 -11.39
CA ARG A 621 -30.84 -4.34 -11.29
C ARG A 621 -30.75 -2.90 -11.82
N LYS A 622 -29.56 -2.44 -12.24
CA LYS A 622 -29.21 -1.11 -12.79
C LYS A 622 -29.32 0.05 -11.80
N ILE A 623 -30.18 -0.05 -10.80
CA ILE A 623 -30.37 0.91 -9.71
C ILE A 623 -29.86 0.27 -8.40
N LEU A 624 -29.28 1.10 -7.53
CA LEU A 624 -28.82 0.73 -6.19
C LEU A 624 -29.95 0.92 -5.16
N PHE A 625 -30.55 2.11 -5.20
CA PHE A 625 -31.73 2.60 -4.50
C PHE A 625 -32.44 3.61 -5.43
#